data_AF-A0A432T6C1-F1
#
_entry.id   AF-A0A432T6C1-F1
#
_cell.length_a   1.000
_cell.length_b   1.000
_cell.length_c   1.000
_cell.angle_alpha   90.00
_cell.angle_beta   90.00
_cell.angle_gamma   90.00
#
_symmetry.space_group_name_H-M   'P 1'
#
loop_
_entity.id
_entity.type
_entity.pdbx_description
1 polymer ?
#
loop_
_entity_poly.entity_id
_entity_poly.type
_entity_poly.pdbx_seq_one_letter_code
_entity_poly.pdbx_strand_id
1 'polypeptide(L)'
;MNTKRVKNLLLISALFMVIGCNDSGGNGNGNGNGNGQGNGKRQGQETSQGQGNGNGQGEENCESNQTEEGLPSTVVDAINSNKSELTQDLKDSITYMFSEEKLAREVYLNVYEQQSVKQLYNIATNAEVKHEKAVNDLAVKYDLNVTLYPDTEASYDATSLESYGSGKFPVVAIQELYDMLYDKGIQSQQDALEVGCMVEVTDVSDLDKYIDQATTSKASDVLDVFDFLRKGSYKHYWAFDKGLKNKGISDGCCSLGTDYCHPEYPQD
;
A
#
# COMPACT_ATOMS: atom_id res chain seq x y z
N MET A 1 5.99 34.36 22.44
CA MET A 1 6.26 33.43 23.56
C MET A 1 5.37 32.22 23.39
N ASN A 2 5.97 31.08 23.02
CA ASN A 2 5.67 29.71 23.47
C ASN A 2 6.32 28.74 22.47
N THR A 3 7.65 28.63 22.52
CA THR A 3 8.35 27.44 23.06
C THR A 3 7.87 26.12 22.49
N LYS A 4 8.64 25.64 21.49
CA LYS A 4 9.12 24.25 21.39
C LYS A 4 8.12 23.18 21.85
N ARG A 5 7.20 22.79 20.97
CA ARG A 5 6.75 21.39 20.97
C ARG A 5 7.85 20.58 20.30
N VAL A 6 8.83 20.16 21.10
CA VAL A 6 9.57 18.94 20.78
C VAL A 6 8.52 17.84 20.96
N LYS A 7 7.77 17.54 19.90
CA LYS A 7 6.97 16.32 19.85
C LYS A 7 8.03 15.21 19.96
N ASN A 8 8.01 14.47 21.08
CA ASN A 8 8.60 13.15 21.14
C ASN A 8 7.87 12.32 20.08
N LEU A 9 8.29 12.45 18.83
CA LEU A 9 8.02 11.46 17.82
C LEU A 9 8.83 10.26 18.30
N LEU A 10 8.15 9.36 19.00
CA LEU A 10 8.66 8.01 19.21
C LEU A 10 9.23 7.57 17.86
N LEU A 11 10.54 7.33 17.83
CA LEU A 11 11.20 6.58 16.78
C LEU A 11 10.30 5.38 16.49
N ILE A 12 9.56 5.44 15.39
CA ILE A 12 8.93 4.27 14.79
C ILE A 12 10.11 3.37 14.52
N SER A 13 10.22 2.31 15.30
CA SER A 13 11.36 1.42 15.29
C SER A 13 11.32 0.60 14.01
N ALA A 14 11.66 1.22 12.89
CA ALA A 14 12.49 0.53 11.92
C ALA A 14 13.80 0.25 12.65
N LEU A 15 13.87 -0.91 13.31
CA LEU A 15 15.10 -1.45 13.85
C LEU A 15 16.00 -1.77 12.65
N PHE A 16 16.67 -0.74 12.13
CA PHE A 16 17.57 -0.85 11.01
C PHE A 16 18.81 -1.63 11.43
N MET A 17 18.85 -2.93 11.15
CA MET A 17 20.10 -3.68 11.06
C MET A 17 20.59 -3.59 9.61
N VAL A 18 21.38 -2.54 9.33
CA VAL A 18 22.10 -2.43 8.06
C VAL A 18 23.12 -3.56 7.98
N ILE A 19 22.80 -4.63 7.24
CA ILE A 19 23.81 -5.59 6.80
C ILE A 19 24.56 -4.92 5.65
N GLY A 20 25.76 -4.42 5.96
CA GLY A 20 26.68 -3.88 4.97
C GLY A 20 27.11 -4.97 3.99
N CYS A 21 26.70 -4.85 2.73
CA CYS A 21 27.34 -5.56 1.62
C CYS A 21 28.37 -4.65 0.96
N ASN A 22 29.60 -5.17 0.95
CA ASN A 22 30.80 -4.57 0.39
C ASN A 22 30.65 -4.22 -1.09
N ASP A 23 31.19 -3.04 -1.41
CA ASP A 23 31.53 -2.54 -2.73
C ASP A 23 32.46 -3.53 -3.49
N SER A 24 32.11 -3.82 -4.74
CA SER A 24 33.01 -4.44 -5.71
C SER A 24 32.61 -3.96 -7.10
N GLY A 25 33.24 -2.85 -7.49
CA GLY A 25 33.09 -2.24 -8.81
C GLY A 25 33.28 -3.20 -9.97
N GLY A 26 32.39 -3.08 -10.95
CA GLY A 26 32.45 -3.74 -12.25
C GLY A 26 32.12 -2.75 -13.35
N ASN A 27 33.17 -2.22 -13.99
CA ASN A 27 33.12 -1.34 -15.14
C ASN A 27 32.62 -2.13 -16.38
N GLY A 28 31.46 -1.76 -16.93
CA GLY A 28 30.86 -2.41 -18.10
C GLY A 28 30.48 -1.40 -19.19
N ASN A 29 31.38 -1.22 -20.16
CA ASN A 29 31.19 -0.40 -21.36
C ASN A 29 30.38 -1.18 -22.41
N GLY A 30 29.17 -0.72 -22.75
CA GLY A 30 28.28 -1.37 -23.72
C GLY A 30 27.79 -0.41 -24.79
N ASN A 31 28.42 -0.45 -25.96
CA ASN A 31 28.08 0.31 -27.15
C ASN A 31 27.08 -0.49 -28.00
N GLY A 32 25.86 0.02 -28.23
CA GLY A 32 24.80 -0.67 -28.97
C GLY A 32 24.12 0.27 -29.97
N ASN A 33 24.58 0.21 -31.22
CA ASN A 33 24.02 0.90 -32.38
C ASN A 33 23.05 -0.04 -33.12
N GLY A 34 21.80 0.38 -33.35
CA GLY A 34 20.78 -0.45 -34.00
C GLY A 34 19.67 0.38 -34.65
N ASN A 35 19.89 0.76 -35.91
CA ASN A 35 18.92 1.40 -36.79
C ASN A 35 17.90 0.36 -37.32
N GLY A 36 16.61 0.68 -37.32
CA GLY A 36 15.57 -0.17 -37.90
C GLY A 36 14.34 0.64 -38.34
N GLN A 37 14.36 1.13 -39.58
CA GLN A 37 13.20 1.71 -40.26
C GLN A 37 12.22 0.61 -40.70
N GLY A 38 10.92 0.86 -40.53
CA GLY A 38 9.84 0.02 -41.07
C GLY A 38 8.56 0.82 -41.29
N ASN A 39 8.38 1.32 -42.52
CA ASN A 39 7.16 1.96 -43.01
C ASN A 39 6.05 0.92 -43.25
N GLY A 40 4.80 1.26 -42.92
CA GLY A 40 3.64 0.46 -43.31
C GLY A 40 2.32 1.22 -43.18
N LYS A 41 1.98 2.01 -44.20
CA LYS A 41 0.62 2.58 -44.40
C LYS A 41 -0.36 1.47 -44.79
N ARG A 42 -1.59 1.50 -44.25
CA ARG A 42 -2.78 1.06 -45.00
C ARG A 42 -4.06 1.67 -44.43
N GLN A 43 -4.78 2.36 -45.31
CA GLN A 43 -6.14 2.89 -45.17
C GLN A 43 -7.18 1.77 -45.23
N GLY A 44 -8.35 2.01 -44.63
CA GLY A 44 -9.58 1.23 -44.83
C GLY A 44 -10.73 1.80 -44.01
N GLN A 45 -11.65 2.49 -44.70
CA GLN A 45 -12.84 3.19 -44.23
C GLN A 45 -14.09 2.33 -44.51
N GLU A 46 -15.25 2.72 -43.95
CA GLU A 46 -16.65 2.29 -44.21
C GLU A 46 -17.31 1.39 -43.14
N THR A 47 -18.16 1.97 -42.27
CA THR A 47 -19.63 2.27 -42.31
C THR A 47 -20.53 1.07 -41.98
N SER A 48 -21.39 1.23 -40.96
CA SER A 48 -22.84 0.97 -41.08
C SER A 48 -23.59 1.44 -39.82
N GLN A 49 -24.74 2.05 -40.07
CA GLN A 49 -25.69 2.62 -39.12
C GLN A 49 -26.64 1.54 -38.58
N GLY A 50 -27.07 1.69 -37.33
CA GLY A 50 -28.20 0.97 -36.74
C GLY A 50 -28.97 1.89 -35.80
N GLN A 51 -30.10 2.41 -36.26
CA GLN A 51 -31.08 3.17 -35.48
C GLN A 51 -31.92 2.21 -34.63
N GLY A 52 -32.10 2.53 -33.34
CA GLY A 52 -33.09 1.92 -32.45
C GLY A 52 -33.76 3.00 -31.60
N ASN A 53 -35.04 3.25 -31.88
CA ASN A 53 -35.93 4.15 -31.15
C ASN A 53 -36.45 3.45 -29.87
N GLY A 54 -36.41 4.13 -28.73
CA GLY A 54 -37.06 3.69 -27.50
C GLY A 54 -37.37 4.86 -26.57
N ASN A 55 -38.64 5.27 -26.54
CA ASN A 55 -39.19 6.21 -25.55
C ASN A 55 -39.38 5.48 -24.22
N GLY A 56 -38.82 6.03 -23.14
CA GLY A 56 -39.13 5.64 -21.77
C GLY A 56 -38.93 6.84 -20.85
N GLN A 57 -40.03 7.46 -20.43
CA GLN A 57 -40.05 8.42 -19.34
C GLN A 57 -39.99 7.63 -18.03
N GLY A 58 -38.92 7.81 -17.27
CA GLY A 58 -38.79 7.38 -15.89
C GLY A 58 -38.07 8.48 -15.13
N GLU A 59 -38.75 9.05 -14.15
CA GLU A 59 -38.20 10.04 -13.22
C GLU A 59 -37.05 9.39 -12.45
N GLU A 60 -35.81 9.78 -12.74
CA GLU A 60 -34.63 9.39 -11.96
C GLU A 60 -34.60 10.23 -10.69
N ASN A 61 -35.03 9.61 -9.60
CA ASN A 61 -34.68 10.04 -8.26
C ASN A 61 -33.18 9.72 -8.08
N CYS A 62 -32.33 10.74 -8.13
CA CYS A 62 -30.89 10.63 -7.96
C CYS A 62 -30.53 10.46 -6.49
N GLU A 63 -30.75 9.25 -5.97
CA GLU A 63 -30.08 8.76 -4.77
C GLU A 63 -28.88 7.93 -5.23
N SER A 64 -27.70 8.55 -5.24
CA SER A 64 -26.45 7.90 -5.61
C SER A 64 -26.04 6.92 -4.52
N ASN A 65 -26.60 5.71 -4.55
CA ASN A 65 -26.00 4.56 -3.90
C ASN A 65 -24.81 4.14 -4.77
N GLN A 66 -23.68 4.84 -4.60
CA GLN A 66 -22.38 4.37 -5.04
C GLN A 66 -22.14 3.07 -4.25
N THR A 67 -22.43 1.93 -4.85
CA THR A 67 -21.97 0.67 -4.28
C THR A 67 -20.46 0.74 -4.18
N GLU A 68 -19.99 0.80 -2.94
CA GLU A 68 -18.61 0.69 -2.50
C GLU A 68 -18.01 -0.64 -2.99
N GLU A 69 -17.64 -0.72 -4.26
CA GLU A 69 -17.20 -1.99 -4.84
C GLU A 69 -15.88 -2.43 -4.19
N GLY A 70 -15.94 -3.52 -3.42
CA GLY A 70 -14.79 -4.34 -3.05
C GLY A 70 -14.40 -4.36 -1.57
N LEU A 71 -14.95 -3.48 -0.72
CA LEU A 71 -14.66 -3.49 0.72
C LEU A 71 -15.61 -4.44 1.49
N PRO A 72 -15.16 -5.09 2.58
CA PRO A 72 -16.05 -5.87 3.44
C PRO A 72 -17.10 -4.99 4.14
N SER A 73 -18.29 -5.53 4.41
CA SER A 73 -19.38 -4.78 5.04
C SER A 73 -18.98 -4.16 6.38
N THR A 74 -18.12 -4.81 7.17
CA THR A 74 -17.62 -4.26 8.44
C THR A 74 -16.85 -2.96 8.25
N VAL A 75 -16.07 -2.85 7.18
CA VAL A 75 -15.32 -1.63 6.83
C VAL A 75 -16.28 -0.56 6.33
N VAL A 76 -17.22 -0.93 5.45
CA VAL A 76 -18.27 -0.03 4.94
C VAL A 76 -19.08 0.58 6.10
N ASP A 77 -19.52 -0.26 7.05
CA ASP A 77 -20.26 0.15 8.23
C ASP A 77 -19.41 1.09 9.11
N ALA A 78 -18.13 0.76 9.29
CA ALA A 78 -17.19 1.59 10.03
C ALA A 78 -17.02 2.98 9.39
N ILE A 79 -16.84 3.06 8.07
CA ILE A 79 -16.71 4.34 7.34
C ILE A 79 -17.98 5.19 7.46
N ASN A 80 -19.15 4.57 7.34
CA ASN A 80 -20.44 5.28 7.35
C ASN A 80 -20.99 5.57 8.77
N SER A 81 -20.38 4.99 9.82
CA SER A 81 -20.78 5.24 11.21
C SER A 81 -20.43 6.65 11.69
N ASN A 82 -20.98 7.05 12.84
CA ASN A 82 -20.61 8.31 13.49
C ASN A 82 -19.10 8.37 13.76
N LYS A 83 -18.50 9.55 13.61
CA LYS A 83 -17.07 9.76 13.90
C LYS A 83 -16.80 9.57 15.40
N SER A 84 -15.75 8.82 15.70
CA SER A 84 -15.14 8.78 17.03
C SER A 84 -14.36 10.07 17.30
N GLU A 85 -14.03 10.33 18.57
CA GLU A 85 -13.08 11.39 18.90
C GLU A 85 -11.64 10.86 18.73
N LEU A 86 -10.85 11.48 17.85
CA LEU A 86 -9.48 11.07 17.61
C LEU A 86 -8.49 11.89 18.43
N THR A 87 -7.54 11.20 19.06
CA THR A 87 -6.30 11.81 19.55
C THR A 87 -5.40 12.21 18.38
N GLN A 88 -4.45 13.12 18.61
CA GLN A 88 -3.48 13.47 17.56
C GLN A 88 -2.69 12.24 17.09
N ASP A 89 -2.26 11.39 18.02
CA ASP A 89 -1.49 10.19 17.69
C ASP A 89 -2.28 9.27 16.75
N LEU A 90 -3.59 9.13 16.96
CA LEU A 90 -4.42 8.29 16.09
C LEU A 90 -4.65 8.92 14.70
N LYS A 91 -4.75 10.25 14.61
CA LYS A 91 -4.76 10.95 13.30
C LYS A 91 -3.45 10.75 12.54
N ASP A 92 -2.33 10.84 13.25
CA ASP A 92 -1.00 10.63 12.70
C ASP A 92 -0.86 9.18 12.19
N SER A 93 -1.40 8.20 12.94
CA SER A 93 -1.42 6.77 12.54
C SER A 93 -2.28 6.50 11.31
N ILE A 94 -3.48 7.08 11.18
CA ILE A 94 -4.31 6.94 9.96
C ILE A 94 -3.55 7.45 8.73
N THR A 95 -2.86 8.58 8.88
CA THR A 95 -2.07 9.16 7.78
C THR A 95 -0.84 8.32 7.45
N TYR A 96 -0.18 7.78 8.47
CA TYR A 96 0.97 6.89 8.29
C TYR A 96 0.54 5.62 7.53
N MET A 97 -0.55 4.98 7.95
CA MET A 97 -1.10 3.80 7.28
C MET A 97 -1.47 4.05 5.83
N PHE A 98 -2.00 5.24 5.48
CA PHE A 98 -2.25 5.55 4.07
C PHE A 98 -0.95 5.47 3.24
N SER A 99 0.14 6.03 3.77
CA SER A 99 1.43 6.01 3.09
C SER A 99 2.03 4.60 3.03
N GLU A 100 1.82 3.79 4.07
CA GLU A 100 2.32 2.42 4.16
C GLU A 100 1.58 1.45 3.21
N GLU A 101 0.25 1.51 3.16
CA GLU A 101 -0.54 0.69 2.22
C GLU A 101 -0.26 1.08 0.76
N LYS A 102 -0.07 2.38 0.49
CA LYS A 102 0.40 2.86 -0.81
C LYS A 102 1.79 2.31 -1.13
N LEU A 103 2.70 2.26 -0.14
CA LEU A 103 4.03 1.68 -0.29
C LEU A 103 3.93 0.21 -0.65
N ALA A 104 3.13 -0.58 0.08
CA ALA A 104 2.94 -2.01 -0.18
C ALA A 104 2.48 -2.22 -1.62
N ARG A 105 1.42 -1.53 -2.05
CA ARG A 105 0.92 -1.62 -3.42
C ARG A 105 1.99 -1.26 -4.46
N GLU A 106 2.65 -0.11 -4.29
CA GLU A 106 3.56 0.41 -5.30
C GLU A 106 4.87 -0.35 -5.37
N VAL A 107 5.44 -0.76 -4.23
CA VAL A 107 6.67 -1.58 -4.23
C VAL A 107 6.40 -2.93 -4.87
N TYR A 108 5.22 -3.54 -4.64
CA TYR A 108 4.85 -4.79 -5.28
C TYR A 108 4.71 -4.66 -6.79
N LEU A 109 4.02 -3.62 -7.28
CA LEU A 109 3.87 -3.39 -8.72
C LEU A 109 5.22 -3.07 -9.37
N ASN A 110 6.01 -2.16 -8.79
CA ASN A 110 7.26 -1.70 -9.37
C ASN A 110 8.35 -2.80 -9.34
N VAL A 111 8.40 -3.62 -8.28
CA VAL A 111 9.28 -4.79 -8.25
C VAL A 111 8.80 -5.86 -9.22
N TYR A 112 7.48 -6.07 -9.36
CA TYR A 112 6.92 -7.03 -10.31
C TYR A 112 7.33 -6.77 -11.77
N GLU A 113 7.45 -5.49 -12.15
CA GLU A 113 7.94 -5.09 -13.47
C GLU A 113 9.37 -5.58 -13.76
N GLN A 114 10.21 -5.70 -12.73
CA GLN A 114 11.59 -6.18 -12.85
C GLN A 114 11.70 -7.69 -12.58
N GLN A 115 10.88 -8.20 -11.67
CA GLN A 115 10.88 -9.58 -11.19
C GLN A 115 9.47 -10.14 -11.27
N SER A 116 9.17 -10.97 -12.28
CA SER A 116 7.82 -11.49 -12.55
C SER A 116 7.31 -12.53 -11.52
N VAL A 117 7.19 -12.12 -10.26
CA VAL A 117 6.63 -12.87 -9.14
C VAL A 117 5.14 -12.55 -9.04
N LYS A 118 4.29 -13.50 -9.46
CA LYS A 118 2.83 -13.28 -9.55
C LYS A 118 2.18 -12.92 -8.22
N GLN A 119 2.75 -13.34 -7.10
CA GLN A 119 2.27 -13.00 -5.76
C GLN A 119 2.24 -11.48 -5.55
N LEU A 120 3.31 -10.77 -5.92
CA LEU A 120 3.38 -9.30 -5.83
C LEU A 120 2.22 -8.64 -6.60
N TYR A 121 2.09 -8.99 -7.89
CA TYR A 121 1.03 -8.43 -8.73
C TYR A 121 -0.36 -8.73 -8.17
N ASN A 122 -0.63 -9.99 -7.82
CA ASN A 122 -1.93 -10.40 -7.33
C ASN A 122 -2.31 -9.73 -6.01
N ILE A 123 -1.37 -9.60 -5.08
CA ILE A 123 -1.64 -8.96 -3.78
C ILE A 123 -1.89 -7.46 -4.02
N ALA A 124 -1.03 -6.78 -4.78
CA ALA A 124 -1.19 -5.37 -5.08
C ALA A 124 -2.53 -5.04 -5.76
N THR A 125 -2.93 -5.80 -6.78
CA THR A 125 -4.14 -5.49 -7.57
C THR A 125 -5.44 -5.97 -6.95
N ASN A 126 -5.41 -6.89 -5.98
CA ASN A 126 -6.63 -7.46 -5.40
C ASN A 126 -6.84 -7.10 -3.93
N ALA A 127 -5.77 -6.86 -3.17
CA ALA A 127 -5.80 -6.62 -1.74
C ALA A 127 -5.33 -5.21 -1.38
N GLU A 128 -4.11 -4.80 -1.76
CA GLU A 128 -3.58 -3.48 -1.34
C GLU A 128 -4.37 -2.31 -1.91
N VAL A 129 -4.94 -2.46 -3.11
CA VAL A 129 -5.89 -1.47 -3.64
C VAL A 129 -7.10 -1.26 -2.71
N LYS A 130 -7.52 -2.29 -1.96
CA LYS A 130 -8.62 -2.21 -1.00
C LYS A 130 -8.17 -1.67 0.34
N HIS A 131 -6.97 -2.02 0.79
CA HIS A 131 -6.41 -1.47 2.02
C HIS A 131 -6.20 0.04 1.87
N GLU A 132 -5.53 0.48 0.79
CA GLU A 132 -5.34 1.90 0.50
C GLU A 132 -6.68 2.63 0.41
N LYS A 133 -7.68 2.03 -0.26
CA LYS A 133 -9.04 2.59 -0.31
C LYS A 133 -9.66 2.72 1.09
N ALA A 134 -9.57 1.68 1.92
CA ALA A 134 -10.16 1.68 3.26
C ALA A 134 -9.54 2.78 4.14
N VAL A 135 -8.22 2.95 4.11
CA VAL A 135 -7.55 4.01 4.88
C VAL A 135 -7.82 5.38 4.29
N ASN A 136 -7.86 5.51 2.96
CA ASN A 136 -8.23 6.76 2.30
C ASN A 136 -9.65 7.20 2.69
N ASP A 137 -10.61 6.30 2.64
CA ASP A 137 -11.99 6.58 3.04
C ASP A 137 -12.08 6.97 4.52
N LEU A 138 -11.25 6.37 5.37
CA LEU A 138 -11.11 6.74 6.78
C LEU A 138 -10.51 8.16 6.93
N ALA A 139 -9.48 8.50 6.15
CA ALA A 139 -8.89 9.84 6.14
C ALA A 139 -9.91 10.90 5.66
N VAL A 140 -10.68 10.61 4.61
CA VAL A 140 -11.80 11.45 4.14
C VAL A 140 -12.85 11.60 5.23
N LYS A 141 -13.25 10.51 5.90
CA LYS A 141 -14.19 10.54 7.02
C LYS A 141 -13.73 11.54 8.09
N TYR A 142 -12.44 11.60 8.39
CA TYR A 142 -11.90 12.47 9.43
C TYR A 142 -11.37 13.83 8.93
N ASP A 143 -11.50 14.14 7.63
CA ASP A 143 -10.94 15.34 6.98
C ASP A 143 -9.42 15.49 7.24
N LEU A 144 -8.67 14.38 7.18
CA LEU A 144 -7.23 14.36 7.43
C LEU A 144 -6.46 14.52 6.13
N ASN A 145 -5.59 15.52 6.05
CA ASN A 145 -4.73 15.67 4.89
C ASN A 145 -3.52 14.73 4.98
N VAL A 146 -3.61 13.59 4.30
CA VAL A 146 -2.58 12.55 4.32
C VAL A 146 -1.28 12.95 3.60
N THR A 147 -1.28 14.03 2.81
CA THR A 147 -0.07 14.54 2.15
C THR A 147 0.72 15.52 3.00
N LEU A 148 0.16 15.93 4.14
CA LEU A 148 0.77 16.85 5.09
C LEU A 148 1.10 16.11 6.39
N TYR A 149 2.04 15.18 6.34
CA TYR A 149 2.54 14.51 7.55
C TYR A 149 3.75 15.25 8.13
N PRO A 150 3.85 15.47 9.46
CA PRO A 150 2.89 15.09 10.52
C PRO A 150 1.91 16.23 10.89
N ASP A 151 1.66 17.20 10.00
CA ASP A 151 0.78 18.34 10.23
C ASP A 151 -0.54 18.18 9.46
N THR A 152 -1.29 17.16 9.88
CA THR A 152 -2.45 16.60 9.15
C THR A 152 -3.75 17.37 9.39
N GLU A 153 -3.70 18.47 10.14
CA GLU A 153 -4.87 19.27 10.56
C GLU A 153 -5.43 20.18 9.44
N ALA A 154 -4.82 20.16 8.26
CA ALA A 154 -5.42 20.77 7.07
C ALA A 154 -6.53 19.87 6.51
N SER A 155 -7.50 20.47 5.83
CA SER A 155 -8.55 19.70 5.16
C SER A 155 -7.96 18.76 4.10
N TYR A 156 -8.64 17.63 3.94
CA TYR A 156 -8.30 16.62 2.97
C TYR A 156 -8.27 17.20 1.55
N ASP A 157 -7.25 16.84 0.77
CA ASP A 157 -7.08 17.29 -0.60
C ASP A 157 -6.74 16.11 -1.53
N ALA A 158 -7.77 15.62 -2.22
CA ALA A 158 -7.62 14.57 -3.23
C ALA A 158 -6.67 14.95 -4.37
N THR A 159 -6.58 16.24 -4.71
CA THR A 159 -5.71 16.69 -5.82
C THR A 159 -4.24 16.65 -5.42
N SER A 160 -3.94 16.86 -4.14
CA SER A 160 -2.58 16.70 -3.61
C SER A 160 -2.11 15.25 -3.70
N LEU A 161 -3.01 14.27 -3.49
CA LEU A 161 -2.69 12.85 -3.62
C LEU A 161 -2.23 12.48 -5.04
N GLU A 162 -2.94 12.98 -6.05
CA GLU A 162 -2.60 12.74 -7.47
C GLU A 162 -1.22 13.30 -7.86
N SER A 163 -0.70 14.27 -7.08
CA SER A 163 0.64 14.82 -7.31
C SER A 163 1.78 13.91 -6.86
N TYR A 164 1.50 12.94 -5.96
CA TYR A 164 2.48 11.94 -5.56
C TYR A 164 2.53 10.83 -6.60
N GLY A 165 3.54 10.89 -7.47
CA GLY A 165 3.81 9.82 -8.43
C GLY A 165 4.11 8.47 -7.76
N SER A 166 4.17 7.43 -8.59
CA SER A 166 4.57 6.08 -8.14
C SER A 166 5.95 6.12 -7.45
N GLY A 167 6.07 5.44 -6.31
CA GLY A 167 7.27 5.38 -5.49
C GLY A 167 7.60 6.69 -4.75
N LYS A 168 6.61 7.57 -4.56
CA LYS A 168 6.74 8.84 -3.82
C LYS A 168 5.78 8.92 -2.65
N PHE A 169 6.32 9.30 -1.48
CA PHE A 169 5.60 9.31 -0.21
C PHE A 169 5.86 10.60 0.58
N PRO A 170 4.84 11.16 1.25
CA PRO A 170 4.99 12.34 2.11
C PRO A 170 5.74 12.03 3.41
N VAL A 171 5.65 10.79 3.90
CA VAL A 171 6.31 10.35 5.13
C VAL A 171 7.75 9.91 4.81
N VAL A 172 8.74 10.61 5.37
CA VAL A 172 10.17 10.35 5.10
C VAL A 172 10.55 8.90 5.40
N ALA A 173 10.11 8.34 6.54
CA ALA A 173 10.40 6.95 6.90
C ALA A 173 9.85 5.94 5.88
N ILE A 174 8.65 6.20 5.33
CA ILE A 174 8.05 5.38 4.28
C ILE A 174 8.82 5.52 2.97
N GLN A 175 9.30 6.72 2.61
CA GLN A 175 10.14 6.88 1.42
C GLN A 175 11.45 6.08 1.54
N GLU A 176 12.12 6.15 2.69
CA GLU A 176 13.34 5.38 2.95
C GLU A 176 13.10 3.87 2.91
N LEU A 177 11.98 3.42 3.49
CA LEU A 177 11.56 2.02 3.43
C LEU A 177 11.30 1.57 1.99
N TYR A 178 10.57 2.36 1.19
CA TYR A 178 10.30 2.06 -0.21
C TYR A 178 11.59 1.93 -1.01
N ASP A 179 12.51 2.89 -0.89
CA ASP A 179 13.76 2.90 -1.65
C ASP A 179 14.58 1.64 -1.34
N MET A 180 14.69 1.27 -0.05
CA MET A 180 15.38 0.04 0.39
C MET A 180 14.71 -1.23 -0.15
N LEU A 181 13.39 -1.33 -0.04
CA LEU A 181 12.65 -2.52 -0.48
C LEU A 181 12.69 -2.66 -2.01
N TYR A 182 12.59 -1.56 -2.74
CA TYR A 182 12.72 -1.57 -4.19
C TYR A 182 14.12 -2.04 -4.60
N ASP A 183 15.18 -1.43 -4.06
CA ASP A 183 16.57 -1.78 -4.38
C ASP A 183 16.87 -3.25 -4.09
N LYS A 184 16.32 -3.80 -3.00
CA LYS A 184 16.40 -5.23 -2.71
C LYS A 184 15.58 -6.06 -3.69
N GLY A 185 14.31 -5.72 -3.87
CA GLY A 185 13.33 -6.53 -4.60
C GLY A 185 13.70 -6.75 -6.06
N ILE A 186 14.37 -5.77 -6.69
CA ILE A 186 14.77 -5.88 -8.10
C ILE A 186 15.97 -6.80 -8.35
N GLN A 187 16.66 -7.29 -7.30
CA GLN A 187 17.87 -8.11 -7.47
C GLN A 187 17.56 -9.52 -7.97
N SER A 188 16.51 -10.15 -7.46
CA SER A 188 16.10 -11.50 -7.87
C SER A 188 14.66 -11.82 -7.49
N GLN A 189 14.09 -12.89 -8.06
CA GLN A 189 12.77 -13.37 -7.65
C GLN A 189 12.70 -13.84 -6.19
N GLN A 190 13.83 -14.29 -5.61
CA GLN A 190 13.87 -14.62 -4.19
C GLN A 190 13.81 -13.32 -3.37
N ASP A 191 14.63 -12.33 -3.72
CA ASP A 191 14.62 -11.02 -3.06
C ASP A 191 13.26 -10.34 -3.15
N ALA A 192 12.57 -10.46 -4.28
CA ALA A 192 11.22 -9.97 -4.49
C ALA A 192 10.18 -10.60 -3.54
N LEU A 193 10.31 -11.90 -3.25
CA LEU A 193 9.44 -12.58 -2.28
C LEU A 193 9.82 -12.22 -0.84
N GLU A 194 11.11 -12.07 -0.56
CA GLU A 194 11.61 -11.60 0.73
C GLU A 194 11.12 -10.17 1.05
N VAL A 195 11.11 -9.27 0.05
CA VAL A 195 10.51 -7.92 0.17
C VAL A 195 9.04 -8.01 0.57
N GLY A 196 8.29 -8.96 0.01
CA GLY A 196 6.93 -9.23 0.45
C GLY A 196 6.87 -9.56 1.94
N CYS A 197 7.68 -10.52 2.43
CA CYS A 197 7.74 -10.80 3.87
C CYS A 197 8.08 -9.56 4.72
N MET A 198 9.02 -8.72 4.26
CA MET A 198 9.45 -7.53 5.00
C MET A 198 8.34 -6.47 5.11
N VAL A 199 7.59 -6.24 4.02
CA VAL A 199 6.44 -5.33 4.02
C VAL A 199 5.38 -5.80 4.99
N GLU A 200 4.95 -7.07 4.90
CA GLU A 200 3.83 -7.56 5.71
C GLU A 200 4.17 -7.64 7.21
N VAL A 201 5.43 -7.86 7.58
CA VAL A 201 5.87 -7.80 8.98
C VAL A 201 5.89 -6.37 9.50
N THR A 202 6.32 -5.41 8.67
CA THR A 202 6.28 -3.98 9.02
C THR A 202 4.85 -3.54 9.25
N ASP A 203 3.96 -3.88 8.32
CA ASP A 203 2.54 -3.53 8.33
C ASP A 203 1.82 -4.09 9.56
N VAL A 204 2.01 -5.38 9.87
CA VAL A 204 1.43 -5.98 11.09
C VAL A 204 1.98 -5.32 12.35
N SER A 205 3.29 -5.05 12.43
CA SER A 205 3.91 -4.44 13.61
C SER A 205 3.35 -3.05 13.88
N ASP A 206 3.20 -2.22 12.84
CA ASP A 206 2.64 -0.88 12.97
C ASP A 206 1.13 -0.93 13.26
N LEU A 207 0.37 -1.84 12.63
CA LEU A 207 -1.04 -2.06 12.92
C LEU A 207 -1.30 -2.54 14.36
N ASP A 208 -0.49 -3.43 14.92
CA ASP A 208 -0.62 -3.87 16.32
C ASP A 208 -0.56 -2.67 17.27
N LYS A 209 0.39 -1.76 17.07
CA LYS A 209 0.51 -0.53 17.83
C LYS A 209 -0.68 0.41 17.62
N TYR A 210 -1.16 0.56 16.38
CA TYR A 210 -2.24 1.49 16.07
C TYR A 210 -3.61 0.98 16.51
N ILE A 211 -3.80 -0.34 16.53
CA ILE A 211 -4.96 -1.01 17.13
C ILE A 211 -5.01 -0.75 18.65
N ASP A 212 -3.88 -0.81 19.35
CA ASP A 212 -3.81 -0.47 20.78
C ASP A 212 -4.19 1.01 21.03
N GLN A 213 -3.75 1.92 20.16
CA GLN A 213 -4.12 3.33 20.22
C GLN A 213 -5.62 3.56 19.97
N ALA A 214 -6.19 2.92 18.95
CA ALA A 214 -7.62 2.98 18.62
C ALA A 214 -8.47 2.42 19.77
N THR A 215 -8.05 1.30 20.34
CA THR A 215 -8.69 0.65 21.49
C THR A 215 -8.69 1.57 22.71
N THR A 216 -7.54 2.15 23.03
CA THR A 216 -7.39 3.09 24.16
C THR A 216 -8.25 4.35 23.97
N SER A 217 -8.35 4.83 22.74
CA SER A 217 -9.16 6.01 22.36
C SER A 217 -10.65 5.68 22.18
N LYS A 218 -11.04 4.40 22.27
CA LYS A 218 -12.41 3.90 22.01
C LYS A 218 -12.93 4.29 20.62
N ALA A 219 -12.03 4.32 19.64
CA ALA A 219 -12.35 4.64 18.25
C ALA A 219 -12.68 3.35 17.49
N SER A 220 -13.89 2.82 17.68
CA SER A 220 -14.27 1.50 17.13
C SER A 220 -14.28 1.46 15.61
N ASP A 221 -14.64 2.57 14.96
CA ASP A 221 -14.62 2.68 13.50
C ASP A 221 -13.20 2.64 12.92
N VAL A 222 -12.22 3.24 13.60
CA VAL A 222 -10.81 3.13 13.22
C VAL A 222 -10.29 1.71 13.47
N LEU A 223 -10.68 1.11 14.60
CA LEU A 223 -10.32 -0.26 14.96
C LEU A 223 -10.78 -1.27 13.91
N ASP A 224 -12.04 -1.17 13.45
CA ASP A 224 -12.60 -2.08 12.44
C ASP A 224 -11.84 -2.02 11.10
N VAL A 225 -11.36 -0.84 10.71
CA VAL A 225 -10.52 -0.66 9.51
C VAL A 225 -9.14 -1.27 9.73
N PHE A 226 -8.45 -0.95 10.84
CA PHE A 226 -7.12 -1.49 11.11
C PHE A 226 -7.11 -3.02 11.29
N ASP A 227 -8.15 -3.60 11.90
CA ASP A 227 -8.30 -5.04 11.99
C ASP A 227 -8.53 -5.71 10.62
N PHE A 228 -9.17 -5.00 9.68
CA PHE A 228 -9.34 -5.49 8.32
C PHE A 228 -7.99 -5.56 7.59
N LEU A 229 -7.21 -4.48 7.63
CA LEU A 229 -5.86 -4.41 7.06
C LEU A 229 -4.98 -5.53 7.60
N ARG A 230 -4.84 -5.62 8.93
CA ARG A 230 -3.98 -6.59 9.62
C ARG A 230 -4.30 -8.04 9.25
N LYS A 231 -5.59 -8.37 9.10
CA LYS A 231 -6.03 -9.71 8.66
C LYS A 231 -5.63 -9.99 7.20
N GLY A 232 -5.61 -8.97 6.35
CA GLY A 232 -5.06 -9.05 5.00
C GLY A 232 -3.55 -9.33 5.03
N SER A 233 -2.81 -8.55 5.81
CA SER A 233 -1.34 -8.63 5.93
C SER A 233 -0.87 -10.00 6.40
N TYR A 234 -1.60 -10.66 7.32
CA TYR A 234 -1.34 -12.05 7.69
C TYR A 234 -1.42 -13.01 6.51
N LYS A 235 -2.43 -12.85 5.65
CA LYS A 235 -2.62 -13.71 4.47
C LYS A 235 -1.54 -13.47 3.44
N HIS A 236 -1.12 -12.22 3.28
CA HIS A 236 -0.03 -11.85 2.38
C HIS A 236 1.31 -12.43 2.86
N TYR A 237 1.62 -12.30 4.15
CA TYR A 237 2.82 -12.89 4.76
C TYR A 237 2.92 -14.39 4.44
N TRP A 238 1.83 -15.14 4.66
CA TRP A 238 1.80 -16.57 4.36
C TRP A 238 1.87 -16.88 2.85
N ALA A 239 1.39 -15.99 1.99
CA ALA A 239 1.53 -16.12 0.55
C ALA A 239 3.01 -15.97 0.10
N PHE A 240 3.74 -15.01 0.68
CA PHE A 240 5.16 -14.81 0.42
C PHE A 240 6.03 -15.92 1.01
N ASP A 241 5.76 -16.33 2.26
CA ASP A 241 6.39 -17.48 2.92
C ASP A 241 6.27 -18.75 2.07
N LYS A 242 5.06 -19.05 1.59
CA LYS A 242 4.82 -20.18 0.69
C LYS A 242 5.54 -20.01 -0.65
N GLY A 243 5.61 -18.78 -1.16
CA GLY A 243 6.38 -18.44 -2.36
C GLY A 243 7.86 -18.81 -2.22
N LEU A 244 8.48 -18.43 -1.10
CA LEU A 244 9.88 -18.76 -0.78
C LEU A 244 10.10 -20.26 -0.65
N LYS A 245 9.20 -20.97 0.06
CA LYS A 245 9.25 -22.44 0.20
C LYS A 245 9.16 -23.15 -1.15
N ASN A 246 8.32 -22.66 -2.06
CA ASN A 246 8.22 -23.21 -3.43
C ASN A 246 9.49 -22.98 -4.26
N LYS A 247 10.32 -21.98 -3.91
CA LYS A 247 11.64 -21.76 -4.53
C LYS A 247 12.77 -22.55 -3.86
N GLY A 248 12.47 -23.37 -2.85
CA GLY A 248 13.45 -24.19 -2.15
C GLY A 248 14.07 -23.52 -0.92
N ILE A 249 13.58 -22.35 -0.51
CA ILE A 249 13.96 -21.71 0.75
C ILE A 249 13.09 -22.31 1.86
N SER A 250 13.59 -23.38 2.51
CA SER A 250 12.80 -24.21 3.44
C SER A 250 12.15 -23.42 4.57
N ASP A 251 12.84 -22.39 5.05
CA ASP A 251 12.45 -21.63 6.22
C ASP A 251 11.48 -20.50 5.86
N GLY A 252 11.18 -20.31 4.57
CA GLY A 252 10.26 -19.29 4.09
C GLY A 252 10.67 -17.90 4.56
N CYS A 253 9.74 -17.10 5.10
CA CYS A 253 10.07 -15.75 5.59
C CYS A 253 11.09 -15.76 6.73
N CYS A 254 11.16 -16.85 7.52
CA CYS A 254 12.14 -16.97 8.61
C CYS A 254 13.61 -17.00 8.13
N SER A 255 13.87 -17.20 6.83
CA SER A 255 15.24 -17.14 6.30
C SER A 255 15.86 -15.74 6.37
N LEU A 256 15.04 -14.70 6.58
CA LEU A 256 15.47 -13.31 6.75
C LEU A 256 15.95 -12.99 8.17
N GLY A 257 15.75 -13.88 9.13
CA GLY A 257 16.09 -13.68 10.54
C GLY A 257 14.89 -13.78 11.46
N THR A 258 15.16 -13.71 12.77
CA THR A 258 14.12 -13.86 13.81
C THR A 258 13.06 -12.78 13.75
N ASP A 259 13.44 -11.57 13.32
CA ASP A 259 12.56 -10.41 13.26
C ASP A 259 11.51 -10.52 12.15
N TYR A 260 11.68 -11.46 11.21
CA TYR A 260 10.74 -11.76 10.13
C TYR A 260 10.10 -13.15 10.28
N CYS A 261 10.36 -13.83 11.40
CA CYS A 261 9.89 -15.18 11.63
C CYS A 261 8.69 -15.18 12.58
N HIS A 262 7.50 -15.15 12.00
CA HIS A 262 6.24 -15.06 12.74
C HIS A 262 5.33 -16.29 12.57
N PRO A 263 5.71 -17.46 13.12
CA PRO A 263 4.86 -18.66 13.07
C PRO A 263 3.53 -18.51 13.84
N GLU A 264 3.42 -17.51 14.71
CA GLU A 264 2.23 -17.16 15.47
C GLU A 264 1.17 -16.41 14.65
N TYR A 265 1.49 -15.90 13.47
CA TYR A 265 0.52 -15.22 12.63
C TYR A 265 -0.60 -16.18 12.19
N PRO A 266 -1.89 -15.79 12.28
CA PRO A 266 -3.00 -16.62 11.83
C PRO A 266 -2.87 -17.05 10.37
N GLN A 267 -3.26 -18.29 10.05
CA GLN A 267 -3.17 -18.87 8.70
C GLN A 267 -4.53 -19.00 7.97
N ASP A 268 -5.62 -18.62 8.64
CA ASP A 268 -7.01 -18.85 8.18
C ASP A 268 -7.58 -17.72 7.28
#